data_AF-A0A954UZB0-F1
#
_entry.id   AF-A0A954UZB0-F1
#
_cell.length_a   1.000
_cell.length_b   1.000
_cell.length_c   1.000
_cell.angle_alpha   90.00
_cell.angle_beta   90.00
_cell.angle_gamma   90.00
#
_symmetry.space_group_name_H-M   'P 1'
#
loop_
_entity.id
_entity.type
_entity.pdbx_description
1 polymer ?
#
loop_
_entity_poly.entity_id
_entity_poly.type
_entity_poly.pdbx_seq_one_letter_code
_entity_poly.pdbx_strand_id
1 'polypeptide(L)'
;RLAGAERTQIVTKLARYTGLSTDYIESTNLRINIHRFCKELLRKERRTVGRIDSRFQGIDRDASSQTFEHDPSMSAIIGPYAGAFNAYVAEELAFASDLPYEVMTSLYETWDYSKHQNQYVNVAETMREAMSKNPALRVLVANGYYDLATPYFATEYTFDHLELDPGLRENITMTYYEAGHMMYIHDESLAQLATDLRDFVQR
;
A
#
# COMPACT_ATOMS: atom_id res chain seq x y z
N ARG A 1 -26.56 16.67 -4.98
CA ARG A 1 -26.72 15.41 -4.23
C ARG A 1 -26.94 14.31 -5.25
N LEU A 2 -26.15 13.24 -5.22
CA LEU A 2 -26.31 12.10 -6.12
C LEU A 2 -27.56 11.29 -5.70
N ALA A 3 -28.50 11.05 -6.62
CA ALA A 3 -29.77 10.41 -6.32
C ALA A 3 -30.33 9.61 -7.51
N GLY A 4 -31.35 8.79 -7.25
CA GLY A 4 -32.09 8.06 -8.28
C GLY A 4 -31.22 7.12 -9.12
N ALA A 5 -31.49 7.07 -10.42
CA ALA A 5 -30.85 6.14 -11.35
C ALA A 5 -29.32 6.27 -11.38
N GLU A 6 -28.79 7.49 -11.32
CA GLU A 6 -27.34 7.74 -11.33
C GLU A 6 -26.65 7.13 -10.10
N ARG A 7 -27.30 7.26 -8.93
CA ARG A 7 -26.81 6.65 -7.70
C ARG A 7 -26.77 5.12 -7.82
N THR A 8 -27.85 4.51 -8.31
CA THR A 8 -27.93 3.06 -8.51
C THR A 8 -26.87 2.56 -9.49
N GLN A 9 -26.61 3.30 -10.58
CA GLN A 9 -25.55 2.94 -11.52
C GLN A 9 -24.17 2.94 -10.86
N ILE A 10 -23.86 3.96 -10.03
CA ILE A 10 -22.59 4.03 -9.30
C ILE A 10 -22.45 2.88 -8.31
N VAL A 11 -23.51 2.54 -7.57
CA VAL A 11 -23.51 1.38 -6.65
C VAL A 11 -23.20 0.08 -7.38
N THR A 12 -23.87 -0.18 -8.50
CA THR A 12 -23.63 -1.38 -9.30
C THR A 12 -22.20 -1.43 -9.84
N LYS A 13 -21.66 -0.28 -10.27
CA LYS A 13 -20.28 -0.18 -10.76
C LYS A 13 -19.27 -0.44 -9.65
N LEU A 14 -19.47 0.15 -8.47
CA LEU A 14 -18.63 -0.08 -7.30
C LEU A 14 -18.69 -1.54 -6.84
N ALA A 15 -19.88 -2.16 -6.81
CA ALA A 15 -20.04 -3.57 -6.46
C ALA A 15 -19.23 -4.47 -7.40
N ARG A 16 -19.31 -4.19 -8.71
CA ARG A 16 -18.52 -4.91 -9.72
C ARG A 16 -17.01 -4.75 -9.52
N TYR A 17 -16.53 -3.55 -9.19
CA TYR A 17 -15.10 -3.27 -9.05
C TYR A 17 -14.50 -3.75 -7.73
N THR A 18 -15.28 -3.72 -6.66
CA THR A 18 -14.79 -3.98 -5.30
C THR A 18 -15.11 -5.37 -4.81
N GLY A 19 -16.03 -6.09 -5.46
CA GLY A 19 -16.56 -7.36 -4.96
C GLY A 19 -17.53 -7.21 -3.77
N LEU A 20 -17.75 -5.98 -3.28
CA LEU A 20 -18.68 -5.72 -2.18
C LEU A 20 -20.14 -5.81 -2.63
N SER A 21 -21.03 -6.14 -1.71
CA SER A 21 -22.47 -6.12 -1.98
C SER A 21 -22.98 -4.70 -2.20
N THR A 22 -24.00 -4.56 -3.06
CA THR A 22 -24.69 -3.29 -3.28
C THR A 22 -25.26 -2.72 -1.99
N ASP A 23 -25.81 -3.57 -1.12
CA ASP A 23 -26.40 -3.17 0.16
C ASP A 23 -25.36 -2.59 1.12
N TYR A 24 -24.18 -3.23 1.18
CA TYR A 24 -23.08 -2.69 1.96
C TYR A 24 -22.63 -1.34 1.41
N ILE A 25 -22.40 -1.23 0.10
CA ILE A 25 -21.99 0.03 -0.54
C ILE A 25 -23.01 1.15 -0.29
N GLU A 26 -24.30 0.84 -0.42
CA GLU A 26 -25.41 1.73 -0.09
C GLU A 26 -25.33 2.23 1.36
N SER A 27 -25.14 1.31 2.31
CA SER A 27 -25.03 1.62 3.74
C SER A 27 -23.83 2.52 4.10
N THR A 28 -22.77 2.52 3.27
CA THR A 28 -21.62 3.40 3.44
C THR A 28 -21.80 4.80 2.84
N ASN A 29 -22.96 5.10 2.23
CA ASN A 29 -23.16 6.31 1.42
C ASN A 29 -22.07 6.48 0.35
N LEU A 30 -21.69 5.38 -0.32
CA LEU A 30 -20.65 5.32 -1.35
C LEU A 30 -19.23 5.67 -0.85
N ARG A 31 -19.00 5.71 0.46
CA ARG A 31 -17.71 6.03 1.08
C ARG A 31 -17.17 4.79 1.79
N ILE A 32 -16.55 3.93 1.01
CA ILE A 32 -15.97 2.68 1.52
C ILE A 32 -14.68 3.03 2.28
N ASN A 33 -14.69 2.82 3.59
CA ASN A 33 -13.48 2.94 4.42
C ASN A 33 -12.61 1.69 4.26
N ILE A 34 -11.29 1.87 4.14
CA ILE A 34 -10.38 0.77 3.83
C ILE A 34 -10.34 -0.34 4.90
N HIS A 35 -10.36 0.00 6.18
CA HIS A 35 -10.35 -1.01 7.25
C HIS A 35 -11.64 -1.83 7.25
N ARG A 36 -12.76 -1.17 6.93
CA ARG A 36 -14.04 -1.88 6.76
C ARG A 36 -14.06 -2.71 5.49
N PHE A 37 -13.43 -2.28 4.41
CA PHE A 37 -13.26 -3.08 3.19
C PHE A 37 -12.52 -4.38 3.47
N CYS A 38 -11.35 -4.30 4.13
CA CYS A 38 -10.56 -5.48 4.50
C CYS A 38 -11.34 -6.48 5.39
N LYS A 39 -12.29 -5.96 6.19
CA LYS A 39 -13.19 -6.77 7.02
C LYS A 39 -14.38 -7.33 6.25
N GLU A 40 -14.90 -6.60 5.27
CA GLU A 40 -16.14 -6.91 4.57
C GLU A 40 -15.94 -7.91 3.43
N LEU A 41 -14.84 -7.80 2.68
CA LEU A 41 -14.65 -8.49 1.40
C LEU A 41 -14.92 -10.00 1.48
N LEU A 42 -14.42 -10.67 2.52
CA LEU A 42 -14.60 -12.11 2.77
C LEU A 42 -15.43 -12.40 4.03
N ARG A 43 -16.29 -11.46 4.47
CA ARG A 43 -17.06 -11.61 5.72
C ARG A 43 -17.94 -12.87 5.75
N LYS A 44 -18.52 -13.25 4.61
CA LYS A 44 -19.36 -14.46 4.47
C LYS A 44 -18.60 -15.75 4.78
N GLU A 45 -17.30 -15.76 4.55
CA GLU A 45 -16.40 -16.87 4.86
C GLU A 45 -15.81 -16.77 6.27
N ARG A 46 -16.22 -15.75 7.04
CA ARG A 46 -15.64 -15.39 8.34
C ARG A 46 -14.12 -15.22 8.25
N ARG A 47 -13.68 -14.53 7.19
CA ARG A 47 -12.29 -14.17 6.93
C ARG A 47 -12.13 -12.66 6.75
N THR A 48 -10.92 -12.18 6.96
CA THR A 48 -10.45 -10.82 6.64
C THR A 48 -9.33 -10.90 5.62
N VAL A 49 -9.01 -9.78 4.97
CA VAL A 49 -7.83 -9.67 4.09
C VAL A 49 -6.83 -8.64 4.63
N GLY A 50 -5.56 -8.78 4.25
CA GLY A 50 -4.51 -7.82 4.60
C GLY A 50 -4.73 -6.45 3.95
N ARG A 51 -4.37 -5.38 4.67
CA ARG A 51 -4.31 -4.03 4.10
C ARG A 51 -3.00 -3.82 3.34
N ILE A 52 -1.90 -4.33 3.86
CA ILE A 52 -0.59 -4.23 3.21
C ILE A 52 -0.48 -5.23 2.04
N ASP A 53 -1.10 -6.41 2.16
CA ASP A 53 -1.24 -7.36 1.05
C ASP A 53 -2.56 -8.15 1.16
N SER A 54 -3.49 -7.86 0.26
CA SER A 54 -4.83 -8.45 0.27
C SER A 54 -4.90 -9.93 -0.18
N ARG A 55 -3.78 -10.52 -0.61
CA ARG A 55 -3.70 -11.97 -0.89
C ARG A 55 -3.70 -12.80 0.39
N PHE A 56 -3.31 -12.21 1.52
CA PHE A 56 -3.30 -12.86 2.83
C PHE A 56 -4.69 -12.81 3.47
N GLN A 57 -5.12 -13.94 4.03
CA GLN A 57 -6.37 -14.06 4.75
C GLN A 57 -6.14 -14.17 6.26
N GLY A 58 -6.99 -13.49 7.03
CA GLY A 58 -6.98 -13.50 8.48
C GLY A 58 -8.23 -14.12 9.09
N ILE A 59 -8.13 -14.45 10.37
CA ILE A 59 -9.24 -14.97 11.18
C ILE A 59 -9.40 -14.06 12.39
N ASP A 60 -10.58 -13.47 12.53
CA ASP A 60 -10.98 -12.73 13.72
C ASP A 60 -11.91 -13.57 14.59
N ARG A 61 -12.00 -13.22 15.88
CA ARG A 61 -12.97 -13.82 16.80
C ARG A 61 -14.42 -13.61 16.33
N ASP A 62 -14.76 -12.38 15.96
CA ASP A 62 -16.11 -12.01 15.55
C ASP A 62 -16.16 -11.53 14.11
N ALA A 63 -17.08 -12.11 13.33
CA ALA A 63 -17.34 -11.70 11.96
C ALA A 63 -18.18 -10.42 11.88
N SER A 64 -18.78 -9.91 12.97
CA SER A 64 -19.66 -8.73 12.96
C SER A 64 -18.93 -7.40 13.23
N SER A 65 -17.66 -7.44 13.67
CA SER A 65 -16.86 -6.23 13.93
C SER A 65 -16.72 -5.35 12.68
N GLN A 66 -16.46 -4.05 12.89
CA GLN A 66 -16.29 -3.11 11.78
C GLN A 66 -14.93 -3.21 11.09
N THR A 67 -13.90 -3.61 11.83
CA THR A 67 -12.51 -3.70 11.34
C THR A 67 -11.94 -5.08 11.66
N PHE A 68 -10.86 -5.44 10.97
CA PHE A 68 -10.06 -6.61 11.31
C PHE A 68 -9.37 -6.44 12.68
N GLU A 69 -9.10 -7.53 13.39
CA GLU A 69 -8.40 -7.49 14.69
C GLU A 69 -6.89 -7.28 14.52
N HIS A 70 -6.33 -7.82 13.45
CA HIS A 70 -4.93 -7.65 13.04
C HIS A 70 -4.83 -7.74 11.51
N ASP A 71 -3.76 -7.20 10.93
CA ASP A 71 -3.49 -7.35 9.51
C ASP A 71 -2.83 -8.72 9.27
N PRO A 72 -3.49 -9.67 8.57
CA PRO A 72 -2.92 -11.00 8.34
C PRO A 72 -1.63 -11.00 7.53
N SER A 73 -1.43 -10.02 6.64
CA SER A 73 -0.17 -9.89 5.89
C SER A 73 0.98 -9.50 6.81
N MET A 74 0.76 -8.59 7.76
CA MET A 74 1.75 -8.25 8.79
C MET A 74 2.04 -9.44 9.71
N SER A 75 1.00 -10.15 10.16
CA SER A 75 1.18 -11.34 11.00
C SER A 75 2.00 -12.43 10.31
N ALA A 76 1.87 -12.57 8.99
CA ALA A 76 2.64 -13.53 8.22
C ALA A 76 4.12 -13.16 8.07
N ILE A 77 4.45 -11.86 7.98
CA ILE A 77 5.81 -11.41 7.65
C ILE A 77 6.65 -10.99 8.86
N ILE A 78 6.07 -10.47 9.95
CA ILE A 78 6.85 -9.92 11.08
C ILE A 78 7.82 -10.97 11.67
N GLY A 79 7.32 -12.19 11.93
CA GLY A 79 8.12 -13.26 12.53
C GLY A 79 9.32 -13.68 11.67
N PRO A 80 9.12 -14.06 10.40
CA PRO A 80 10.21 -14.39 9.49
C PRO A 80 11.27 -13.29 9.35
N TYR A 81 10.85 -12.02 9.19
CA TYR A 81 11.80 -10.90 9.05
C TYR A 81 12.58 -10.65 10.35
N ALA A 82 11.91 -10.69 11.51
CA ALA A 82 12.58 -10.57 12.81
C ALA A 82 13.63 -11.67 12.99
N GLY A 83 13.26 -12.92 12.72
CA GLY A 83 14.15 -14.07 12.86
C GLY A 83 15.35 -13.99 11.94
N ALA A 84 15.13 -13.72 10.65
CA ALA A 84 16.19 -13.60 9.66
C ALA A 84 17.18 -12.47 10.00
N PHE A 85 16.67 -11.29 10.40
CA PHE A 85 17.54 -10.18 10.78
C PHE A 85 18.35 -10.50 12.04
N ASN A 86 17.73 -11.05 13.09
CA ASN A 86 18.43 -11.40 14.33
C ASN A 86 19.53 -12.44 14.08
N ALA A 87 19.26 -13.46 13.27
CA ALA A 87 20.28 -14.44 12.88
C ALA A 87 21.45 -13.77 12.14
N TYR A 88 21.14 -12.93 11.14
CA TYR A 88 22.17 -12.23 10.36
C TYR A 88 23.08 -11.35 11.23
N VAL A 89 22.51 -10.53 12.12
CA VAL A 89 23.32 -9.62 12.95
C VAL A 89 24.15 -10.38 14.00
N ALA A 90 23.60 -11.44 14.58
CA ALA A 90 24.29 -12.20 15.63
C ALA A 90 25.37 -13.13 15.05
N GLU A 91 25.07 -13.83 13.96
CA GLU A 91 25.91 -14.91 13.44
C GLU A 91 26.90 -14.41 12.39
N GLU A 92 26.45 -13.59 11.43
CA GLU A 92 27.31 -13.13 10.33
C GLU A 92 28.06 -11.86 10.69
N LEU A 93 27.38 -10.88 11.30
CA LEU A 93 28.01 -9.61 11.69
C LEU A 93 28.69 -9.68 13.07
N ALA A 94 28.50 -10.78 13.81
CA ALA A 94 29.02 -10.98 15.17
C ALA A 94 28.65 -9.85 16.16
N PHE A 95 27.49 -9.22 15.96
CA PHE A 95 26.98 -8.18 16.82
C PHE A 95 26.08 -8.79 17.90
N ALA A 96 26.55 -8.73 19.16
CA ALA A 96 25.81 -9.21 20.31
C ALA A 96 25.17 -8.05 21.08
N SER A 97 23.86 -8.12 21.30
CA SER A 97 23.08 -7.17 22.07
C SER A 97 21.94 -7.90 22.78
N ASP A 98 21.61 -7.47 24.00
CA ASP A 98 20.45 -7.94 24.77
C ASP A 98 19.18 -7.09 24.51
N LEU A 99 19.30 -6.01 23.73
CA LEU A 99 18.17 -5.18 23.35
C LEU A 99 17.23 -5.93 22.40
N PRO A 100 15.90 -5.88 22.64
CA PRO A 100 14.91 -6.41 21.72
C PRO A 100 14.99 -5.71 20.36
N TYR A 101 14.93 -6.49 19.28
CA TYR A 101 14.75 -5.93 17.94
C TYR A 101 13.28 -5.62 17.69
N GLU A 102 12.95 -4.33 17.67
CA GLU A 102 11.60 -3.82 17.40
C GLU A 102 11.39 -3.69 15.88
N VAL A 103 10.73 -4.67 15.26
CA VAL A 103 10.41 -4.66 13.81
C VAL A 103 9.56 -3.44 13.44
N MET A 104 8.63 -3.07 14.31
CA MET A 104 7.77 -1.90 14.14
C MET A 104 7.36 -1.37 15.50
N THR A 105 7.44 -0.05 15.65
CA THR A 105 7.09 0.67 16.88
C THR A 105 6.28 1.92 16.55
N SER A 106 5.43 2.38 17.45
CA SER A 106 4.53 3.52 17.25
C SER A 106 5.22 4.89 17.31
N LEU A 107 6.49 4.98 16.86
CA LEU A 107 7.23 6.24 16.86
C LEU A 107 6.55 7.32 16.01
N TYR A 108 5.75 6.94 15.01
CA TYR A 108 4.97 7.86 14.19
C TYR A 108 4.03 8.75 15.02
N GLU A 109 3.61 8.32 16.21
CA GLU A 109 2.77 9.10 17.13
C GLU A 109 3.52 10.30 17.74
N THR A 110 4.85 10.27 17.69
CA THR A 110 5.73 11.31 18.25
C THR A 110 6.37 12.19 17.19
N TRP A 111 6.09 11.96 15.91
CA TRP A 111 6.64 12.77 14.83
C TRP A 111 6.14 14.21 14.89
N ASP A 112 7.03 15.17 14.61
CA ASP A 112 6.65 16.57 14.53
C ASP A 112 5.98 16.89 13.19
N TYR A 113 4.67 17.07 13.23
CA TYR A 113 3.85 17.50 12.09
C TYR A 113 3.56 19.00 12.08
N SER A 114 4.29 19.82 12.85
CA SER A 114 4.08 21.27 12.94
C SER A 114 4.09 21.98 11.58
N LYS A 115 4.87 21.48 10.61
CA LYS A 115 4.94 22.01 9.24
C LYS A 115 3.74 21.64 8.35
N HIS A 116 2.86 20.74 8.81
CA HIS A 116 1.75 20.19 8.04
C HIS A 116 0.40 20.36 8.75
N GLN A 117 0.24 21.39 9.60
CA GLN A 117 -1.02 21.66 10.28
C GLN A 117 -2.15 22.05 9.32
N ASN A 118 -3.36 21.53 9.57
CA ASN A 118 -4.56 21.72 8.74
C ASN A 118 -4.43 21.28 7.28
N GLN A 119 -3.46 20.39 6.99
CA GLN A 119 -3.26 19.80 5.67
C GLN A 119 -2.76 18.37 5.80
N TYR A 120 -2.82 17.61 4.72
CA TYR A 120 -2.14 16.32 4.66
C TYR A 120 -0.66 16.52 4.39
N VAL A 121 0.18 15.64 4.93
CA VAL A 121 1.58 15.55 4.52
C VAL A 121 1.60 15.17 3.04
N ASN A 122 2.19 16.03 2.22
CA ASN A 122 2.30 15.83 0.78
C ASN A 122 3.71 16.21 0.33
N VAL A 123 4.41 15.25 -0.28
CA VAL A 123 5.77 15.42 -0.81
C VAL A 123 5.82 15.46 -2.34
N ALA A 124 4.66 15.44 -3.00
CA ALA A 124 4.54 15.51 -4.45
C ALA A 124 5.22 16.77 -5.01
N GLU A 125 5.04 17.93 -4.37
CA GLU A 125 5.69 19.17 -4.79
C GLU A 125 7.21 19.11 -4.64
N THR A 126 7.72 18.45 -3.59
CA THR A 126 9.17 18.23 -3.43
C THR A 126 9.72 17.37 -4.57
N MET A 127 8.99 16.32 -4.99
CA MET A 127 9.37 15.51 -6.15
C MET A 127 9.35 16.33 -7.44
N ARG A 128 8.28 17.10 -7.69
CA ARG A 128 8.16 17.97 -8.86
C ARG A 128 9.30 18.99 -8.95
N GLU A 129 9.60 19.66 -7.83
CA GLU A 129 10.71 20.60 -7.74
C GLU A 129 12.05 19.93 -8.03
N ALA A 130 12.30 18.74 -7.45
CA ALA A 130 13.54 18.01 -7.65
C ALA A 130 13.74 17.64 -9.13
N MET A 131 12.70 17.13 -9.79
CA MET A 131 12.74 16.79 -11.21
C MET A 131 12.88 18.04 -12.10
N SER A 132 12.29 19.17 -11.72
CA SER A 132 12.42 20.43 -12.47
C SER A 132 13.83 21.03 -12.35
N LYS A 133 14.45 20.92 -11.16
CA LYS A 133 15.80 21.42 -10.89
C LYS A 133 16.89 20.50 -11.47
N ASN A 134 16.61 19.20 -11.54
CA ASN A 134 17.50 18.20 -12.12
C ASN A 134 16.77 17.43 -13.24
N PRO A 135 16.82 17.91 -14.49
CA PRO A 135 16.22 17.23 -15.63
C PRO A 135 16.78 15.82 -15.92
N ALA A 136 17.92 15.45 -15.31
CA ALA A 136 18.48 14.11 -15.40
C ALA A 136 17.97 13.17 -14.28
N LEU A 137 17.20 13.66 -13.31
CA LEU A 137 16.61 12.84 -12.26
C LEU A 137 15.57 11.90 -12.86
N ARG A 138 15.80 10.60 -12.67
CA ARG A 138 14.90 9.52 -13.08
C ARG A 138 14.27 8.86 -11.87
N VAL A 139 13.01 8.46 -12.00
CA VAL A 139 12.20 7.91 -10.91
C VAL A 139 11.65 6.56 -11.34
N LEU A 140 11.90 5.52 -10.54
CA LEU A 140 11.23 4.23 -10.66
C LEU A 140 10.21 4.10 -9.54
N VAL A 141 8.98 3.74 -9.90
CA VAL A 141 7.91 3.44 -8.95
C VAL A 141 7.45 2.01 -9.15
N ALA A 142 7.54 1.21 -8.10
CA ALA A 142 7.16 -0.20 -8.13
C ALA A 142 5.84 -0.38 -7.36
N ASN A 143 4.79 -0.82 -8.07
CA ASN A 143 3.43 -0.83 -7.55
C ASN A 143 2.90 -2.26 -7.39
N GLY A 144 2.42 -2.60 -6.19
CA GLY A 144 1.71 -3.86 -5.96
C GLY A 144 0.21 -3.74 -6.28
N TYR A 145 -0.34 -4.68 -7.05
CA TYR A 145 -1.79 -4.70 -7.34
C TYR A 145 -2.65 -4.95 -6.09
N TYR A 146 -2.12 -5.67 -5.11
CA TYR A 146 -2.85 -6.09 -3.91
C TYR A 146 -2.54 -5.23 -2.67
N ASP A 147 -1.80 -4.13 -2.86
CA ASP A 147 -1.51 -3.15 -1.82
C ASP A 147 -2.69 -2.20 -1.64
N LEU A 148 -3.34 -2.29 -0.48
CA LEU A 148 -4.45 -1.42 -0.12
C LEU A 148 -4.03 -0.26 0.80
N ALA A 149 -2.77 -0.22 1.22
CA ALA A 149 -2.20 0.86 2.00
C ALA A 149 -1.77 2.02 1.12
N THR A 150 -1.11 1.72 0.00
CA THR A 150 -0.72 2.66 -1.04
C THR A 150 -1.13 2.13 -2.42
N PRO A 151 -2.44 2.20 -2.76
CA PRO A 151 -2.94 1.64 -4.01
C PRO A 151 -2.26 2.26 -5.24
N TYR A 152 -1.90 1.43 -6.23
CA TYR A 152 -1.19 1.88 -7.43
C TYR A 152 -1.91 3.03 -8.18
N PHE A 153 -3.24 3.05 -8.16
CA PHE A 153 -4.00 4.11 -8.83
C PHE A 153 -3.86 5.46 -8.12
N ALA A 154 -3.62 5.48 -6.80
CA ALA A 154 -3.28 6.70 -6.09
C ALA A 154 -1.89 7.21 -6.49
N THR A 155 -0.93 6.30 -6.73
CA THR A 155 0.37 6.63 -7.29
C THR A 155 0.24 7.26 -8.68
N GLU A 156 -0.46 6.61 -9.61
CA GLU A 156 -0.72 7.14 -10.95
C GLU A 156 -1.35 8.53 -10.88
N TYR A 157 -2.39 8.67 -10.06
CA TYR A 157 -3.04 9.96 -9.82
C TYR A 157 -2.05 11.01 -9.33
N THR A 158 -1.20 10.70 -8.35
CA THR A 158 -0.20 11.66 -7.86
C THR A 158 0.75 12.10 -8.96
N PHE A 159 1.34 11.18 -9.73
CA PHE A 159 2.31 11.51 -10.77
C PHE A 159 1.68 12.26 -11.95
N ASP A 160 0.46 11.91 -12.35
CA ASP A 160 -0.30 12.62 -13.38
C ASP A 160 -0.60 14.07 -13.01
N HIS A 161 -0.71 14.35 -11.70
CA HIS A 161 -1.01 15.66 -11.14
C HIS A 161 0.22 16.41 -10.59
N LEU A 162 1.44 15.95 -10.91
CA LEU A 162 2.65 16.71 -10.57
C LEU A 162 2.83 17.99 -11.40
N GLU A 163 2.08 18.14 -12.49
CA GLU A 163 2.25 19.28 -13.42
C GLU A 163 3.69 19.43 -13.96
N LEU A 164 4.38 18.29 -14.14
CA LEU A 164 5.70 18.26 -14.76
C LEU A 164 5.63 18.71 -16.22
N ASP A 165 6.69 19.40 -16.66
CA ASP A 165 6.94 19.65 -18.08
C ASP A 165 6.85 18.33 -18.87
N PRO A 166 6.19 18.31 -20.04
CA PRO A 166 6.05 17.09 -20.83
C PRO A 166 7.37 16.35 -21.10
N GLY A 167 8.48 17.08 -21.27
CA GLY A 167 9.80 16.50 -21.49
C GLY A 167 10.39 15.79 -20.28
N LEU A 168 9.88 16.03 -19.07
CA LEU A 168 10.32 15.34 -17.85
C LEU A 168 9.50 14.09 -17.55
N ARG A 169 8.36 13.87 -18.22
CA ARG A 169 7.49 12.73 -17.95
C ARG A 169 8.14 11.39 -18.30
N GLU A 170 9.01 11.38 -19.32
CA GLU A 170 9.75 10.19 -19.74
C GLU A 170 10.76 9.71 -18.67
N ASN A 171 11.10 10.56 -17.70
CA ASN A 171 11.99 10.18 -16.59
C ASN A 171 11.29 9.33 -15.53
N ILE A 172 9.96 9.20 -15.58
CA ILE A 172 9.18 8.38 -14.65
C ILE A 172 8.93 7.02 -15.28
N THR A 173 9.34 5.96 -14.59
CA THR A 173 9.05 4.58 -14.93
C THR A 173 8.15 3.99 -13.85
N MET A 174 6.98 3.47 -14.23
CA MET A 174 6.10 2.73 -13.34
C MET A 174 6.11 1.25 -13.71
N THR A 175 6.25 0.40 -12.70
CA THR A 175 6.22 -1.06 -12.82
C THR A 175 5.13 -1.63 -11.92
N TYR A 176 4.59 -2.79 -12.27
CA TYR A 176 3.42 -3.37 -11.61
C TYR A 176 3.64 -4.86 -11.34
N TYR A 177 3.19 -5.30 -10.17
CA TYR A 177 3.48 -6.63 -9.64
C TYR A 177 2.24 -7.27 -9.04
N GLU A 178 2.09 -8.59 -9.24
CA GLU A 178 1.07 -9.45 -8.62
C GLU A 178 1.36 -9.70 -7.12
N ALA A 179 1.65 -8.62 -6.39
CA ALA A 179 2.00 -8.61 -4.98
C ALA A 179 1.33 -7.45 -4.23
N GLY A 180 1.43 -7.45 -2.89
CA GLY A 180 1.07 -6.32 -2.05
C GLY A 180 2.19 -5.28 -1.95
N HIS A 181 2.27 -4.60 -0.81
CA HIS A 181 3.19 -3.49 -0.53
C HIS A 181 4.68 -3.87 -0.64
N MET A 182 5.01 -5.14 -0.44
CA MET A 182 6.37 -5.67 -0.51
C MET A 182 6.46 -6.70 -1.63
N MET A 183 6.78 -6.26 -2.84
CA MET A 183 6.84 -7.13 -4.04
C MET A 183 7.72 -8.36 -3.85
N TYR A 184 8.77 -8.24 -3.03
CA TYR A 184 9.77 -9.26 -2.78
C TYR A 184 9.34 -10.39 -1.83
N ILE A 185 8.09 -10.39 -1.34
CA ILE A 185 7.52 -11.54 -0.60
C ILE A 185 6.84 -12.56 -1.54
N HIS A 186 6.85 -12.31 -2.84
CA HIS A 186 6.33 -13.18 -3.89
C HIS A 186 7.45 -13.41 -4.91
N ASP A 187 7.91 -14.64 -5.05
CA ASP A 187 9.16 -14.97 -5.75
C ASP A 187 9.17 -14.50 -7.21
N GLU A 188 8.07 -14.67 -7.94
CA GLU A 188 7.94 -14.19 -9.32
C GLU A 188 8.05 -12.66 -9.40
N SER A 189 7.42 -11.96 -8.45
CA SER A 189 7.49 -10.49 -8.38
C SER A 189 8.85 -9.99 -7.90
N LEU A 190 9.55 -10.74 -7.04
CA LEU A 190 10.94 -10.48 -6.67
C LEU A 190 11.85 -10.57 -7.90
N ALA A 191 11.74 -11.64 -8.68
CA ALA A 191 12.55 -11.84 -9.87
C ALA A 191 12.32 -10.75 -10.92
N GLN A 192 11.06 -10.34 -11.11
CA GLN A 192 10.69 -9.21 -11.95
C GLN A 192 11.29 -7.91 -11.42
N LEU A 193 11.09 -7.58 -10.13
CA LEU A 193 11.58 -6.35 -9.51
C LEU A 193 13.10 -6.22 -9.63
N ALA A 194 13.82 -7.34 -9.42
CA ALA A 194 15.27 -7.37 -9.56
C ALA A 194 15.72 -7.07 -11.00
N THR A 195 14.96 -7.51 -12.00
CA THR A 195 15.24 -7.23 -13.42
C THR A 195 14.93 -5.79 -13.75
N ASP A 196 13.74 -5.30 -13.39
CA ASP A 196 13.32 -3.92 -13.63
C ASP A 196 14.29 -2.92 -12.98
N LEU A 197 14.78 -3.21 -11.77
CA LEU A 197 15.76 -2.37 -11.09
C LEU A 197 17.14 -2.37 -11.79
N ARG A 198 17.61 -3.53 -12.26
CA ARG A 198 18.88 -3.62 -13.02
C ARG A 198 18.78 -2.82 -14.31
N ASP A 199 17.69 -2.98 -15.06
CA ASP A 199 17.47 -2.27 -16.32
C ASP A 199 17.33 -0.76 -16.08
N PHE A 200 16.65 -0.35 -15.00
CA PHE A 200 16.49 1.05 -14.65
C PHE A 200 17.83 1.74 -14.38
N VAL A 201 18.73 1.08 -13.63
CA VAL A 201 20.06 1.60 -13.25
C VAL A 201 21.05 1.62 -14.42
N GLN A 202 20.90 0.73 -15.41
CA GLN A 202 21.80 0.66 -16.57
C GLN A 202 21.48 1.67 -17.68
N ARG A 203 20.23 2.12 -17.77
CA ARG A 203 19.83 3.21 -18.66
C ARG A 203 20.47 4.53 -18.23
#